data_AF-A0A7S3SYQ8-F1
#
_entry.id   AF-A0A7S3SYQ8-F1
#
_cell.length_a   1.000
_cell.length_b   1.000
_cell.length_c   1.000
_cell.angle_alpha   90.00
_cell.angle_beta   90.00
_cell.angle_gamma   90.00
#
_symmetry.space_group_name_H-M   'P 1'
#
loop_
_entity.id
_entity.type
_entity.pdbx_description
1 polymer ?
#
loop_
_entity_poly.entity_id
_entity_poly.type
_entity_poly.pdbx_seq_one_letter_code
_entity_poly.pdbx_strand_id
1 'polypeptide(L)'
;EQVAKFSHDEHLGYITSCPTNLGTALRASVHIRLPKLSQDMAKFESIANQFNVQIRGIHGEHSETVDSTYDISNKRRLGMSEVELVQDMYSGVKAMIEAENSM
;
A
#
# COMPACT_ATOMS: atom_id res chain seq x y z
N GLU A 1 16.81 6.22 -15.89
CA GLU A 1 17.57 7.49 -15.81
C GLU A 1 18.79 7.57 -16.72
N GLN A 2 19.55 6.48 -16.97
CA GLN A 2 20.76 6.55 -17.83
C GLN A 2 20.48 6.81 -19.33
N VAL A 3 19.30 6.41 -19.82
CA VAL A 3 18.92 6.53 -21.25
C VAL A 3 17.94 7.68 -21.51
N ALA A 4 17.10 8.00 -20.53
CA ALA A 4 16.10 9.06 -20.62
C ALA A 4 16.05 9.83 -19.30
N LYS A 5 15.86 11.14 -19.41
CA LYS A 5 15.64 12.04 -18.28
C LYS A 5 14.17 11.97 -17.88
N PHE A 6 13.91 11.66 -16.62
CA PHE A 6 12.57 11.70 -16.07
C PHE A 6 12.26 13.09 -15.52
N SER A 7 11.00 13.50 -15.60
CA SER A 7 10.53 14.75 -15.02
C SER A 7 10.55 14.65 -13.50
N HIS A 8 11.32 15.53 -12.87
CA HIS A 8 11.46 15.62 -11.43
C HIS A 8 11.40 17.09 -11.00
N ASP A 9 10.71 17.35 -9.91
CA ASP A 9 10.56 18.65 -9.27
C ASP A 9 11.12 18.60 -7.84
N GLU A 10 11.71 19.69 -7.37
CA GLU A 10 12.34 19.74 -6.04
C GLU A 10 11.33 19.58 -4.90
N HIS A 11 10.11 20.08 -5.07
CA HIS A 11 9.06 19.98 -4.07
C HIS A 11 8.22 18.70 -4.22
N LEU A 12 7.93 18.30 -5.47
CA LEU A 12 6.99 17.23 -5.79
C LEU A 12 7.64 15.88 -6.14
N GLY A 13 8.97 15.80 -6.25
CA GLY A 13 9.68 14.58 -6.65
C GLY A 13 9.40 14.21 -8.11
N TYR A 14 9.31 12.91 -8.42
CA TYR A 14 8.97 12.42 -9.75
C TYR A 14 7.53 12.79 -10.12
N ILE A 15 7.39 13.35 -11.32
CA ILE A 15 6.10 13.82 -11.82
C ILE A 15 5.36 12.70 -12.54
N THR A 16 4.12 12.49 -12.13
CA THR A 16 3.19 11.51 -12.70
C THR A 16 1.87 12.18 -13.11
N SER A 17 1.10 11.52 -13.96
CA SER A 17 -0.20 12.04 -14.43
C SER A 17 -1.24 12.16 -13.30
N CYS A 18 -1.24 11.22 -12.34
CA CYS A 18 -2.11 11.26 -11.18
C CYS A 18 -1.39 11.90 -9.99
N PRO A 19 -1.98 12.90 -9.30
CA PRO A 19 -1.37 13.52 -8.13
C PRO A 19 -1.04 12.52 -7.00
N THR A 20 -1.76 11.41 -6.90
CA THR A 20 -1.53 10.41 -5.85
C THR A 20 -0.23 9.64 -6.03
N ASN A 21 0.39 9.67 -7.21
CA ASN A 21 1.64 8.98 -7.51
C ASN A 21 2.87 9.92 -7.58
N LEU A 22 2.74 11.17 -7.14
CA LEU A 22 3.88 12.09 -7.01
C LEU A 22 4.87 11.62 -5.94
N GLY A 23 6.07 12.19 -5.95
CA GLY A 23 7.16 11.86 -5.03
C GLY A 23 7.99 10.72 -5.58
N THR A 24 7.97 9.57 -4.92
CA THR A 24 8.73 8.38 -5.36
C THR A 24 8.05 7.61 -6.50
N ALA A 25 6.76 7.88 -6.75
CA ALA A 25 5.87 7.05 -7.57
C ALA A 25 5.79 5.56 -7.15
N LEU A 26 6.33 5.20 -5.98
CA LEU A 26 6.49 3.80 -5.56
C LEU A 26 5.22 3.26 -4.90
N ARG A 27 4.66 2.21 -5.50
CA ARG A 27 3.66 1.35 -4.88
C ARG A 27 4.23 -0.05 -4.67
N ALA A 28 4.61 -0.36 -3.44
CA ALA A 28 4.92 -1.72 -3.02
C ALA A 28 3.64 -2.40 -2.56
N SER A 29 3.37 -3.61 -3.03
CA SER A 29 2.15 -4.34 -2.68
C SER A 29 2.36 -5.84 -2.55
N VAL A 30 1.44 -6.48 -1.83
CA VAL A 30 1.30 -7.95 -1.77
C VAL A 30 -0.16 -8.32 -2.04
N HIS A 31 -0.36 -9.47 -2.67
CA HIS A 31 -1.63 -10.17 -2.60
C HIS A 31 -1.57 -11.12 -1.41
N ILE A 32 -2.46 -10.92 -0.43
CA ILE A 32 -2.47 -11.68 0.81
C ILE A 32 -3.87 -12.16 1.15
N ARG A 33 -3.98 -13.42 1.56
CA ARG A 33 -5.22 -14.06 1.98
C ARG A 33 -5.37 -13.96 3.50
N LEU A 34 -6.42 -13.29 3.96
CA LEU A 34 -6.66 -12.98 5.38
C LEU A 34 -8.11 -13.36 5.77
N PRO A 35 -8.46 -14.66 5.79
CA PRO A 35 -9.85 -15.11 5.90
C PRO A 35 -10.50 -14.82 7.27
N LYS A 36 -9.73 -14.66 8.35
CA LYS A 36 -10.27 -14.35 9.67
C LYS A 36 -10.34 -12.85 9.90
N LEU A 37 -9.26 -12.12 9.62
CA LEU A 37 -9.19 -10.68 9.79
C LEU A 37 -10.17 -9.95 8.86
N SER A 38 -10.43 -10.50 7.67
CA SER A 38 -11.43 -9.95 6.74
C SER A 38 -12.86 -9.96 7.28
N GLN A 39 -13.16 -10.79 8.29
CA GLN A 39 -14.48 -10.82 8.93
C GLN A 39 -14.68 -9.65 9.92
N ASP A 40 -13.58 -9.00 10.34
CA ASP A 40 -13.59 -7.82 11.20
C ASP A 40 -12.97 -6.63 10.46
N MET A 41 -13.74 -6.06 9.54
CA MET A 41 -13.29 -4.93 8.72
C MET A 41 -12.90 -3.70 9.55
N ALA A 42 -13.51 -3.48 10.70
CA ALA A 42 -13.15 -2.38 11.58
C ALA A 42 -11.72 -2.53 12.11
N LYS A 43 -11.35 -3.72 12.58
CA LYS A 43 -9.98 -4.03 12.98
C LYS A 43 -9.03 -3.99 11.78
N PHE A 44 -9.42 -4.54 10.64
CA PHE A 44 -8.59 -4.56 9.44
C PHE A 44 -8.25 -3.14 8.95
N GLU A 45 -9.24 -2.26 8.86
CA GLU A 45 -9.06 -0.85 8.50
C GLU A 45 -8.26 -0.08 9.56
N SER A 46 -8.43 -0.40 10.85
CA SER A 46 -7.65 0.24 11.92
C SER A 46 -6.14 -0.03 11.77
N ILE A 47 -5.76 -1.27 11.47
CA ILE A 47 -4.36 -1.66 11.21
C ILE A 47 -3.88 -0.95 9.93
N ALA A 48 -4.68 -0.97 8.86
CA ALA A 48 -4.30 -0.33 7.61
C ALA A 48 -4.01 1.16 7.78
N ASN A 49 -4.88 1.87 8.49
CA ASN A 49 -4.71 3.30 8.79
C ASN A 49 -3.49 3.57 9.69
N GLN A 50 -3.27 2.75 10.72
CA GLN A 50 -2.13 2.89 11.63
C GLN A 50 -0.78 2.79 10.89
N PHE A 51 -0.67 1.87 9.92
CA PHE A 51 0.58 1.62 9.19
C PHE A 51 0.65 2.30 7.82
N ASN A 52 -0.28 3.23 7.54
CA ASN A 52 -0.33 3.96 6.27
C ASN A 52 -0.37 3.04 5.03
N VAL A 53 -1.08 1.92 5.11
CA VAL A 53 -1.37 1.05 3.98
C VAL A 53 -2.82 1.20 3.54
N GLN A 54 -3.14 0.74 2.34
CA GLN A 54 -4.49 0.72 1.79
C GLN A 54 -4.89 -0.71 1.42
N ILE A 55 -6.18 -1.01 1.58
CA ILE A 55 -6.78 -2.29 1.26
C ILE A 55 -7.53 -2.14 -0.07
N ARG A 56 -7.26 -3.01 -1.05
CA ARG A 56 -7.96 -3.06 -2.34
C ARG A 56 -8.34 -4.49 -2.70
N GLY A 57 -9.31 -4.65 -3.60
CA GLY A 57 -9.60 -5.95 -4.21
C GLY A 57 -8.51 -6.38 -5.21
N ILE A 58 -8.55 -7.64 -5.63
CA ILE A 58 -7.48 -8.28 -6.42
C ILE A 58 -7.36 -7.77 -7.86
N HIS A 59 -8.39 -7.12 -8.40
CA HIS A 59 -8.34 -6.46 -9.71
C HIS A 59 -8.16 -4.93 -9.60
N GLY A 60 -7.73 -4.43 -8.43
CA GLY A 60 -7.44 -3.02 -8.19
C GLY A 60 -8.49 -2.28 -7.36
N GLU A 61 -8.45 -0.95 -7.44
CA GLU A 61 -9.07 0.02 -6.54
C GLU A 61 -10.61 -0.06 -6.42
N HIS A 62 -11.28 -0.70 -7.38
CA HIS A 62 -12.74 -0.82 -7.41
C HIS A 62 -13.23 -2.26 -7.61
N SER A 63 -12.39 -3.25 -7.28
CA SER A 63 -12.70 -4.65 -7.55
C SER A 63 -13.16 -5.42 -6.32
N GLU A 64 -13.99 -6.43 -6.54
CA GLU A 64 -14.38 -7.38 -5.51
C GLU A 64 -13.19 -8.29 -5.12
N THR A 65 -13.22 -8.76 -3.88
CA THR A 65 -12.23 -9.68 -3.34
C THR A 65 -12.63 -11.11 -3.67
N VAL A 66 -11.67 -11.93 -4.12
CA VAL A 66 -11.88 -13.36 -4.30
C VAL A 66 -11.23 -14.09 -3.14
N ASP A 67 -11.97 -15.00 -2.50
CA ASP A 67 -11.44 -15.91 -1.47
C ASP A 67 -10.70 -15.20 -0.32
N SER A 68 -11.23 -14.07 0.17
CA SER A 68 -10.61 -13.22 1.21
C SER A 68 -9.15 -12.82 0.89
N THR A 69 -8.83 -12.67 -0.39
CA THR A 69 -7.54 -12.17 -0.87
C THR A 69 -7.64 -10.68 -1.19
N TYR A 70 -6.66 -9.91 -0.73
CA TYR A 70 -6.62 -8.46 -0.85
C TYR A 70 -5.28 -8.00 -1.42
N ASP A 71 -5.30 -6.91 -2.18
CA ASP A 71 -4.11 -6.14 -2.55
C ASP A 71 -3.84 -5.11 -1.44
N ILE A 72 -2.77 -5.34 -0.68
CA ILE A 72 -2.31 -4.44 0.37
C ILE A 72 -1.07 -3.71 -0.12
N SER A 73 -1.11 -2.38 -0.09
CA SER A 73 0.03 -1.55 -0.51
C SER A 73 0.22 -0.36 0.39
N ASN A 74 1.42 0.21 0.44
CA ASN A 74 1.62 1.53 1.04
C ASN A 74 0.59 2.53 0.46
N LYS A 75 0.12 3.50 1.25
CA LYS A 75 -0.82 4.55 0.82
C LYS A 75 -0.10 5.84 0.47
N ARG A 76 0.95 6.18 1.22
CA ARG A 76 1.76 7.40 1.03
C ARG A 76 2.73 7.24 -0.14
N ARG A 77 3.08 8.35 -0.79
CA ARG A 77 3.97 8.40 -1.98
C ARG A 77 4.88 9.62 -2.00
N LEU A 78 4.32 10.77 -1.61
CA LEU A 78 4.98 12.08 -1.58
C LEU A 78 5.48 12.42 -0.17
N GLY A 79 6.63 13.09 -0.10
CA GLY A 79 7.24 13.56 1.15
C GLY A 79 7.92 12.48 1.98
N MET A 80 8.21 11.32 1.39
CA MET A 80 8.82 10.16 2.03
C MET A 80 9.86 9.55 1.07
N SER A 81 10.90 8.91 1.59
CA SER A 81 11.83 8.11 0.78
C SER A 81 11.23 6.75 0.40
N GLU A 82 11.76 6.13 -0.65
CA GLU A 82 11.37 4.79 -1.11
C GLU A 82 11.49 3.75 0.01
N VAL A 83 12.53 3.84 0.83
CA VAL A 83 12.79 2.90 1.93
C VAL A 83 11.71 3.03 3.01
N GLU A 84 11.34 4.25 3.39
CA GLU A 84 10.26 4.48 4.37
C GLU A 84 8.91 3.97 3.84
N LEU A 85 8.65 4.15 2.56
CA LEU A 85 7.42 3.67 1.91
C LEU A 85 7.33 2.14 1.87
N VAL A 86 8.45 1.46 1.61
CA VAL A 86 8.51 0.00 1.70
C VAL A 86 8.38 -0.46 3.16
N GLN A 87 8.92 0.31 4.11
CA GLN A 87 8.80 0.02 5.53
C GLN A 87 7.35 0.14 6.03
N ASP A 88 6.56 1.11 5.56
CA ASP A 88 5.11 1.19 5.81
C ASP A 88 4.41 -0.11 5.37
N MET A 89 4.69 -0.55 4.13
CA MET A 89 4.10 -1.77 3.58
C MET A 89 4.47 -3.00 4.40
N TYR A 90 5.77 -3.18 4.69
CA TYR A 90 6.26 -4.30 5.48
C TYR A 90 5.62 -4.36 6.86
N SER A 91 5.63 -3.23 7.59
CA SER A 91 5.10 -3.16 8.96
C SER A 91 3.59 -3.42 8.98
N GLY A 92 2.85 -2.84 8.03
CA GLY A 92 1.41 -3.04 7.91
C GLY A 92 1.03 -4.49 7.60
N VAL A 93 1.70 -5.11 6.61
CA VAL A 93 1.46 -6.51 6.25
C VAL A 93 1.83 -7.45 7.41
N LYS A 94 2.95 -7.19 8.09
CA LYS A 94 3.35 -7.97 9.27
C LYS A 94 2.29 -7.91 10.37
N ALA A 95 1.80 -6.73 10.71
CA ALA A 95 0.76 -6.56 11.72
C ALA A 95 -0.55 -7.25 11.32
N MET A 96 -0.92 -7.23 10.04
CA MET A 96 -2.10 -7.95 9.52
C MET A 96 -1.94 -9.47 9.65
N ILE A 97 -0.75 -10.02 9.35
CA ILE A 97 -0.45 -11.45 9.54
C ILE A 97 -0.52 -11.84 11.02
N GLU A 98 0.04 -11.02 11.90
CA GLU A 98 -0.02 -11.26 13.35
C GLU A 98 -1.46 -11.23 13.87
N ALA A 99 -2.26 -10.27 13.40
CA ALA A 99 -3.67 -10.19 13.73
C ALA A 99 -4.46 -11.41 13.24
N GLU A 100 -4.29 -11.82 11.98
CA GLU A 100 -4.90 -13.02 11.40
C GLU A 100 -4.58 -14.29 12.22
N ASN A 101 -3.32 -14.46 12.62
CA ASN A 101 -2.88 -15.63 13.39
C ASN A 101 -3.40 -15.66 14.83
N SER A 102 -3.78 -14.49 15.38
CA SER A 102 -4.31 -14.34 16.74
C SER A 102 -5.83 -14.50 16.86
N MET A 103 -6.53 -14.62 15.72
CA MET A 103 -7.99 -14.70 15.63
C MET A 103 -8.49 -16.13 15.45
#